data_AF-J9F5F4-F1
#
_entry.id   AF-J9F5F4-F1
#
_cell.length_a   1.000
_cell.length_b   1.000
_cell.length_c   1.000
_cell.angle_alpha   90.00
_cell.angle_beta   90.00
_cell.angle_gamma   90.00
#
_symmetry.space_group_name_H-M   'P 1'
#
loop_
_entity.id
_entity.type
_entity.pdbx_description
1 polymer ?
#
loop_
_entity_poly.entity_id
_entity_poly.type
_entity_poly.pdbx_seq_one_letter_code
_entity_poly.pdbx_strand_id
1 'polypeptide(L)'
;MEDANTAEEWMVKQSEMLERKYSRSEFSLEEGEQMLRELDEISELIKKYHSILMTLTERSSQISPLWQRGERTQRPISIVALADYTDITIREGDECILTDNSDLIHWNIRGPGGSEVLIPSVMFRILPPDARITTYLNRLHTNLEKLRRLWSQKHRMVRYNMVLNTMTQIR
;
A
#
# COMPACT_ATOMS: atom_id res chain seq x y z
N MET A 1 6.92 8.03 -3.08
CA MET A 1 6.13 8.12 -1.83
C MET A 1 5.11 9.24 -1.91
N GLU A 2 5.42 10.34 -2.61
CA GLU A 2 4.50 11.45 -2.91
C GLU A 2 3.14 10.98 -3.48
N ASP A 3 3.14 10.14 -4.53
CA ASP A 3 1.89 9.61 -5.12
C ASP A 3 0.97 8.90 -4.11
N ALA A 4 1.56 8.18 -3.17
CA ALA A 4 0.82 7.38 -2.19
C ALA A 4 0.27 8.27 -1.05
N ASN A 5 1.04 9.28 -0.64
CA ASN A 5 0.57 10.28 0.32
C ASN A 5 -0.56 11.15 -0.27
N THR A 6 -0.42 11.60 -1.51
CA THR A 6 -1.49 12.34 -2.21
C THR A 6 -2.77 11.50 -2.34
N ALA A 7 -2.64 10.20 -2.64
CA ALA A 7 -3.78 9.30 -2.67
C ALA A 7 -4.47 9.17 -1.30
N GLU A 8 -3.68 9.09 -0.22
CA GLU A 8 -4.20 9.03 1.15
C GLU A 8 -5.00 10.28 1.53
N GLU A 9 -4.41 11.46 1.33
CA GLU A 9 -5.06 12.74 1.62
C GLU A 9 -6.34 12.92 0.81
N TRP A 10 -6.32 12.51 -0.47
CA TRP A 10 -7.50 12.52 -1.31
C TRP A 10 -8.60 11.61 -0.75
N MET A 11 -8.29 10.36 -0.36
CA MET A 11 -9.28 9.43 0.19
C MET A 11 -9.95 9.95 1.47
N VAL A 12 -9.18 10.59 2.35
CA VAL A 12 -9.71 11.21 3.58
C VAL A 12 -10.69 12.33 3.22
N LYS A 13 -10.27 13.27 2.37
CA LYS A 13 -11.13 14.39 1.93
C LYS A 13 -12.41 13.90 1.25
N GLN A 14 -12.32 12.87 0.40
CA GLN A 14 -13.50 12.31 -0.26
C GLN A 14 -14.46 11.64 0.74
N SER A 15 -13.93 10.94 1.74
CA SER A 15 -14.76 10.29 2.76
C SER A 15 -15.57 11.33 3.55
N GLU A 16 -14.92 12.40 4.02
CA GLU A 16 -15.58 13.51 4.72
C GLU A 16 -16.63 14.21 3.84
N MET A 17 -16.30 14.44 2.57
CA MET A 17 -17.23 15.05 1.62
C MET A 17 -18.46 14.15 1.37
N LEU A 18 -18.25 12.84 1.22
CA LEU A 18 -19.32 11.87 1.02
C LEU A 18 -20.28 11.83 2.22
N GLU A 19 -19.73 11.87 3.43
CA GLU A 19 -20.53 11.91 4.66
C GLU A 19 -21.29 13.22 4.83
N ARG A 20 -20.71 14.37 4.48
CA ARG A 20 -21.36 15.66 4.66
C ARG A 20 -22.41 15.96 3.59
N LYS A 21 -22.07 15.79 2.31
CA LYS A 21 -22.92 16.25 1.19
C LYS A 21 -24.04 15.27 0.83
N TYR A 22 -23.82 13.97 1.01
CA TYR A 22 -24.74 12.93 0.50
C TYR A 22 -25.52 12.20 1.60
N SER A 23 -25.56 12.75 2.81
CA SER A 23 -26.39 12.22 3.92
C SER A 23 -27.78 12.84 3.99
N ARG A 24 -28.05 13.90 3.21
CA ARG A 24 -29.38 14.54 3.17
C ARG A 24 -30.38 13.70 2.40
N SER A 25 -31.61 13.59 2.93
CA SER A 25 -32.73 12.90 2.30
C SER A 25 -33.66 13.83 1.51
N GLU A 26 -33.63 15.12 1.82
CA GLU A 26 -34.43 16.15 1.15
C GLU A 26 -33.56 16.94 0.17
N PHE A 27 -33.95 16.91 -1.10
CA PHE A 27 -33.33 17.63 -2.20
C PHE A 27 -34.29 17.69 -3.40
N SER A 28 -34.13 18.71 -4.25
CA SER A 28 -34.90 18.81 -5.50
C SER A 28 -34.46 17.76 -6.54
N LEU A 29 -35.26 17.54 -7.58
CA LEU A 29 -34.90 16.59 -8.65
C LEU A 29 -33.56 16.98 -9.31
N GLU A 30 -33.38 18.27 -9.61
CA GLU A 30 -32.17 18.81 -10.23
C GLU A 30 -30.94 18.64 -9.33
N GLU A 31 -31.09 18.90 -8.02
CA GLU A 31 -30.03 18.65 -7.04
C GLU A 31 -29.67 17.15 -6.96
N GLY A 32 -30.66 16.27 -7.02
CA GLY A 32 -30.46 14.82 -7.04
C GLY A 32 -29.68 14.35 -8.26
N GLU A 33 -30.04 14.83 -9.46
CA GLU A 33 -29.31 14.53 -10.68
C GLU A 33 -27.86 15.02 -10.63
N GLN A 34 -27.64 16.24 -10.12
CA GLN A 34 -26.29 16.77 -9.93
C GLN A 34 -25.48 15.93 -8.95
N MET A 35 -26.09 15.50 -7.83
CA MET A 35 -25.44 14.62 -6.86
C MET A 35 -25.07 13.27 -7.47
N LEU A 36 -25.91 12.68 -8.33
CA LEU A 36 -25.57 11.43 -9.03
C LEU A 36 -24.40 11.60 -10.01
N ARG A 37 -24.38 12.69 -10.80
CA ARG A 37 -23.27 12.97 -11.72
C ARG A 37 -21.94 13.09 -10.98
N GLU A 38 -21.91 13.84 -9.88
CA GLU A 38 -20.71 13.97 -9.06
C GLU A 38 -20.28 12.64 -8.42
N LEU A 39 -21.23 11.82 -7.99
CA LEU A 39 -20.92 10.48 -7.48
C LEU A 39 -20.33 9.58 -8.57
N ASP A 40 -20.80 9.66 -9.81
CA ASP A 40 -20.22 8.91 -10.92
C ASP A 40 -18.77 9.34 -11.21
N GLU A 41 -18.48 10.65 -11.16
CA GLU A 41 -17.10 11.17 -11.27
C GLU A 41 -16.20 10.64 -10.15
N ILE A 42 -16.69 10.63 -8.91
CA ILE A 42 -15.97 10.06 -7.75
C ILE A 42 -15.70 8.56 -7.98
N SER A 43 -16.64 7.83 -8.58
CA SER A 43 -16.47 6.41 -8.91
C SER A 43 -15.29 6.17 -9.85
N GLU A 44 -15.16 6.99 -10.90
CA GLU A 44 -14.04 6.91 -11.84
C GLU A 44 -12.70 7.24 -11.16
N LEU A 45 -12.68 8.21 -10.25
CA LEU A 45 -11.49 8.51 -9.46
C LEU A 45 -11.12 7.35 -8.52
N ILE A 46 -12.10 6.72 -7.85
CA ILE A 46 -11.85 5.52 -7.02
C ILE A 46 -11.21 4.41 -7.87
N LYS A 47 -11.71 4.15 -9.08
CA LYS A 47 -11.13 3.16 -10.01
C LYS A 47 -9.70 3.53 -10.41
N LYS A 48 -9.45 4.80 -10.73
CA LYS A 48 -8.12 5.31 -11.06
C LYS A 48 -7.13 5.09 -9.93
N TYR A 49 -7.48 5.49 -8.70
CA TYR A 49 -6.61 5.29 -7.53
C TYR A 49 -6.41 3.82 -7.20
N HIS A 50 -7.41 2.96 -7.41
CA HIS A 50 -7.25 1.52 -7.27
C HIS A 50 -6.17 0.98 -8.22
N SER A 51 -6.21 1.38 -9.50
CA SER A 51 -5.18 0.99 -10.47
C SER A 51 -3.79 1.47 -10.08
N ILE A 52 -3.67 2.72 -9.61
CA ILE A 52 -2.39 3.29 -9.15
C ILE A 52 -1.85 2.48 -7.97
N LEU A 53 -2.69 2.17 -6.96
CA LEU A 53 -2.27 1.37 -5.82
C LEU A 53 -1.82 -0.03 -6.24
N MET A 54 -2.48 -0.66 -7.22
CA MET A 54 -2.05 -1.96 -7.72
C MET A 54 -0.65 -1.90 -8.35
N THR A 55 -0.39 -0.92 -9.22
CA THR A 55 0.94 -0.72 -9.81
C THR A 55 2.00 -0.41 -8.74
N LEU A 56 1.63 0.38 -7.71
CA LEU A 56 2.54 0.68 -6.60
C LEU A 56 2.86 -0.57 -5.77
N THR A 57 1.87 -1.43 -5.49
CA THR A 57 2.06 -2.70 -4.78
C THR A 57 2.99 -3.61 -5.56
N GLU A 58 2.78 -3.78 -6.87
CA GLU A 58 3.64 -4.59 -7.72
C GLU A 58 5.09 -4.09 -7.71
N ARG A 59 5.30 -2.78 -7.92
CA ARG A 59 6.64 -2.18 -7.90
C ARG A 59 7.32 -2.31 -6.53
N SER A 60 6.55 -2.16 -5.45
CA SER A 60 7.08 -2.25 -4.08
C SER A 60 7.56 -3.65 -3.71
N SER A 61 7.00 -4.69 -4.35
CA SER A 61 7.38 -6.09 -4.08
C SER A 61 8.84 -6.39 -4.38
N GLN A 62 9.51 -5.53 -5.16
CA GLN A 62 10.91 -5.67 -5.56
C GLN A 62 11.86 -4.77 -4.76
N ILE A 63 11.34 -3.94 -3.85
CA ILE A 63 12.14 -2.99 -3.08
C ILE A 63 12.69 -3.66 -1.82
N SER A 64 14.01 -3.69 -1.69
CA SER A 64 14.70 -4.17 -0.49
C SER A 64 14.57 -3.18 0.68
N PRO A 65 14.43 -3.66 1.94
CA PRO A 65 14.31 -2.81 3.12
C PRO A 65 15.68 -2.20 3.53
N LEU A 66 16.06 -1.08 2.91
CA LEU A 66 17.34 -0.42 3.19
C LEU A 66 17.47 0.03 4.66
N TRP A 67 16.36 0.46 5.27
CA TRP A 67 16.31 0.88 6.67
C TRP A 67 16.77 -0.25 7.61
N GLN A 68 16.54 -1.51 7.24
CA GLN A 68 16.87 -2.67 8.07
C GLN A 68 18.37 -2.90 8.18
N ARG A 69 19.18 -2.36 7.24
CA ARG A 69 20.64 -2.42 7.34
C ARG A 69 21.19 -1.60 8.51
N GLY A 70 20.50 -0.54 8.90
CA GLY A 70 20.89 0.35 9.99
C GLY A 70 20.30 -0.04 11.36
N GLU A 71 19.46 -1.07 11.42
CA GLU A 71 18.80 -1.53 12.65
C GLU A 71 19.33 -2.88 13.08
N ARG A 72 19.49 -3.07 14.40
CA ARG A 72 19.97 -4.34 14.93
C ARG A 72 18.96 -5.46 14.67
N THR A 73 19.42 -6.56 14.10
CA THR A 73 18.62 -7.73 13.80
C THR A 73 18.30 -8.49 15.09
N GLN A 74 17.02 -8.63 15.41
CA GLN A 74 16.57 -9.42 16.56
C GLN A 74 16.40 -10.91 16.24
N ARG A 75 16.34 -11.24 14.95
CA ARG A 75 16.10 -12.59 14.43
C ARG A 75 16.93 -12.78 13.17
N PRO A 76 17.26 -14.03 12.81
CA PRO A 76 17.95 -14.31 11.56
C PRO A 76 17.13 -13.86 10.35
N ILE A 77 17.79 -13.25 9.35
CA ILE A 77 17.15 -12.68 8.16
C ILE A 77 17.80 -13.24 6.90
N SER A 78 17.01 -13.58 5.89
CA SER A 78 17.52 -14.01 4.59
C SER A 78 18.12 -12.83 3.82
N ILE A 79 19.31 -13.05 3.29
CA ILE A 79 20.07 -12.08 2.47
C ILE A 79 20.59 -12.79 1.23
N VAL A 80 20.97 -12.02 0.23
CA VAL A 80 21.61 -12.53 -0.99
C VAL A 80 22.98 -11.89 -1.17
N ALA A 81 23.96 -12.69 -1.57
CA ALA A 81 25.28 -12.21 -1.94
C ALA A 81 25.24 -11.40 -3.24
N LEU A 82 25.91 -10.25 -3.25
CA LEU A 82 26.00 -9.34 -4.40
C LEU A 82 27.25 -9.57 -5.25
N ALA A 83 28.23 -10.32 -4.74
CA ALA A 83 29.47 -10.64 -5.41
C ALA A 83 30.09 -11.92 -4.82
N ASP A 84 31.01 -12.52 -5.57
CA ASP A 84 31.78 -13.67 -5.11
C ASP A 84 32.68 -13.31 -3.91
N TYR A 85 32.73 -14.20 -2.93
CA TYR A 85 33.63 -14.12 -1.78
C TYR A 85 34.40 -15.44 -1.64
N THR A 86 35.65 -15.44 -2.10
CA THR A 86 36.44 -16.65 -2.32
C THR A 86 36.94 -17.32 -1.04
N ASP A 87 37.07 -16.60 0.06
CA ASP A 87 37.60 -17.14 1.33
C ASP A 87 36.74 -18.29 1.88
N ILE A 88 35.44 -18.28 1.58
CA ILE A 88 34.47 -19.28 2.04
C ILE A 88 33.53 -19.76 0.93
N THR A 89 33.91 -19.54 -0.34
CA THR A 89 33.18 -20.01 -1.53
C THR A 89 31.70 -19.55 -1.57
N ILE A 90 31.42 -18.29 -1.23
CA ILE A 90 30.11 -17.68 -1.50
C ILE A 90 30.14 -17.12 -2.91
N ARG A 91 29.10 -17.39 -3.70
CA ARG A 91 28.95 -16.87 -5.07
C ARG A 91 27.92 -15.76 -5.12
N GLU A 92 28.05 -14.88 -6.11
CA GLU A 92 27.01 -13.91 -6.43
C GLU A 92 25.65 -14.64 -6.62
N GLY A 93 24.62 -14.15 -5.93
CA GLY A 93 23.29 -14.73 -5.97
C GLY A 93 23.03 -15.82 -4.92
N ASP A 94 24.03 -16.27 -4.16
CA ASP A 94 23.80 -17.23 -3.08
C ASP A 94 22.91 -16.64 -1.98
N GLU A 95 21.90 -17.41 -1.57
CA GLU A 95 21.08 -17.08 -0.41
C GLU A 95 21.80 -17.48 0.88
N CYS A 96 21.94 -16.51 1.78
CA CYS A 96 22.58 -16.66 3.07
C CYS A 96 21.64 -16.17 4.19
N ILE A 97 22.02 -16.43 5.44
CA ILE A 97 21.26 -15.98 6.61
C ILE A 97 22.12 -15.04 7.44
N LEU A 98 21.69 -13.79 7.59
CA LEU A 98 22.23 -12.84 8.55
C LEU A 98 21.82 -13.27 9.96
N THR A 99 22.77 -13.62 10.83
CA THR A 99 22.50 -14.04 12.22
C THR A 99 22.74 -12.94 13.23
N ASP A 100 23.73 -12.08 13.00
CA ASP A 100 24.01 -10.90 13.84
C ASP A 100 24.63 -9.75 13.03
N ASN A 101 24.20 -8.53 13.33
CA ASN A 101 24.73 -7.29 12.75
C ASN A 101 25.11 -6.25 13.83
N SER A 102 25.56 -6.72 14.99
CA SER A 102 26.00 -5.83 16.09
C SER A 102 27.17 -4.93 15.64
N ASP A 103 28.04 -5.42 14.75
CA ASP A 103 28.91 -4.59 13.91
C ASP A 103 28.18 -4.31 12.57
N LEU A 104 27.96 -3.05 12.22
CA LEU A 104 27.27 -2.67 10.98
C LEU A 104 28.18 -2.81 9.73
N ILE A 105 29.49 -2.83 9.93
CA ILE A 105 30.49 -2.96 8.86
C ILE A 105 30.68 -4.44 8.53
N HIS A 106 30.75 -5.30 9.53
CA HIS A 106 30.90 -6.75 9.35
C HIS A 106 29.76 -7.51 9.99
N TRP A 107 29.08 -8.32 9.20
CA TRP A 107 27.94 -9.11 9.64
C TRP A 107 28.33 -10.56 9.88
N ASN A 108 27.74 -11.18 10.90
CA ASN A 108 27.82 -12.62 11.07
C ASN A 108 26.77 -13.28 10.18
N ILE A 109 27.25 -14.06 9.20
CA ILE A 109 26.47 -14.69 8.16
C ILE A 109 26.63 -16.20 8.24
N ARG A 110 25.52 -16.91 8.15
CA ARG A 110 25.49 -18.34 7.89
C ARG A 110 25.34 -18.58 6.39
N GLY A 111 26.38 -19.14 5.78
CA GLY A 111 26.39 -19.51 4.36
C GLY A 111 25.70 -20.85 4.10
N PRO A 112 25.63 -21.30 2.82
CA PRO A 112 24.97 -22.55 2.42
C PRO A 112 25.52 -23.81 3.10
N GLY A 113 26.81 -23.79 3.48
CA GLY A 113 27.47 -24.87 4.21
C GLY A 113 27.16 -24.95 5.71
N GLY A 114 26.34 -24.03 6.24
CA GLY A 114 25.93 -24.00 7.65
C GLY A 114 26.94 -23.37 8.62
N SER A 115 28.15 -23.05 8.16
CA SER A 115 29.15 -22.32 8.95
C SER A 115 28.79 -20.84 9.09
N GLU A 116 29.00 -20.30 10.29
CA GLU A 116 28.87 -18.87 10.59
C GLU A 116 30.21 -18.16 10.46
N VAL A 117 30.23 -17.08 9.69
CA VAL A 117 31.44 -16.34 9.35
C VAL A 117 31.15 -14.84 9.36
N LEU A 118 32.12 -14.07 9.84
CA LEU A 118 32.07 -12.61 9.83
C LEU A 118 32.54 -12.08 8.47
N ILE A 119 31.69 -11.34 7.76
CA ILE A 119 31.94 -10.88 6.38
C ILE A 119 31.51 -9.42 6.23
N PRO A 120 32.19 -8.61 5.40
CA PRO A 120 31.75 -7.24 5.12
C PRO A 120 30.30 -7.15 4.67
N SER A 121 29.50 -6.29 5.32
CA SER A 121 28.07 -6.17 5.08
C SER A 121 27.73 -5.69 3.67
N VAL A 122 28.64 -4.95 3.02
CA VAL A 122 28.52 -4.47 1.64
C VAL A 122 28.35 -5.60 0.62
N MET A 123 28.80 -6.81 0.95
CA MET A 123 28.69 -7.99 0.10
C MET A 123 27.26 -8.53 0.00
N PHE A 124 26.32 -8.04 0.81
CA PHE A 124 24.99 -8.61 0.92
C PHE A 124 23.87 -7.61 0.73
N ARG A 125 22.76 -8.08 0.19
CA ARG A 125 21.48 -7.37 0.12
C ARG A 125 20.41 -8.11 0.92
N ILE A 126 19.67 -7.38 1.74
CA ILE A 126 18.46 -7.91 2.39
C ILE A 126 17.38 -8.08 1.31
N LEU A 127 16.77 -9.27 1.26
CA LEU A 127 15.81 -9.59 0.23
C LEU A 127 14.56 -8.69 0.33
N PRO A 128 13.96 -8.31 -0.81
CA PRO A 128 12.63 -7.71 -0.82
C PRO A 128 11.56 -8.72 -0.35
N PRO A 129 10.35 -8.28 0.04
CA PRO A 129 9.87 -6.89 0.01
C PRO A 129 10.11 -6.13 1.32
N ASP A 130 10.13 -4.80 1.24
CA ASP A 130 10.12 -3.93 2.41
C ASP A 130 8.78 -4.01 3.15
N ALA A 131 8.82 -4.52 4.39
CA ALA A 131 7.65 -4.68 5.25
C ALA A 131 6.98 -3.34 5.61
N ARG A 132 7.73 -2.24 5.75
CA ARG A 132 7.16 -0.91 6.06
C ARG A 132 6.36 -0.39 4.86
N ILE A 133 6.89 -0.53 3.65
CA ILE A 133 6.20 -0.14 2.42
C ILE A 133 4.96 -1.02 2.22
N THR A 134 5.10 -2.33 2.37
CA THR A 134 4.00 -3.29 2.24
C THR A 134 2.87 -2.98 3.21
N THR A 135 3.19 -2.73 4.48
CA THR A 135 2.20 -2.37 5.51
C THR A 135 1.49 -1.06 5.18
N TYR A 136 2.25 -0.05 4.73
CA TYR A 136 1.69 1.23 4.33
C TYR A 136 0.72 1.10 3.14
N LEU A 137 1.09 0.36 2.09
CA LEU A 137 0.22 0.14 0.94
C LEU A 137 -1.03 -0.68 1.29
N ASN A 138 -0.92 -1.69 2.17
CA ASN A 138 -2.07 -2.46 2.65
C ASN A 138 -3.09 -1.57 3.39
N ARG A 139 -2.59 -0.59 4.16
CA ARG A 139 -3.44 0.40 4.83
C ARG A 139 -4.17 1.28 3.81
N LEU A 140 -3.49 1.72 2.74
CA LEU A 140 -4.12 2.49 1.66
C LEU A 140 -5.19 1.69 0.92
N HIS A 141 -4.92 0.42 0.58
CA HIS A 141 -5.92 -0.48 -0.02
C HIS A 141 -7.16 -0.60 0.86
N THR A 142 -6.95 -0.80 2.17
CA THR A 142 -8.05 -0.87 3.15
C THR A 142 -8.88 0.42 3.19
N ASN A 143 -8.21 1.58 3.15
CA ASN A 143 -8.88 2.89 3.15
C ASN A 143 -9.67 3.12 1.87
N LEU A 144 -9.12 2.76 0.71
CA LEU A 144 -9.81 2.89 -0.57
C LEU A 144 -11.06 1.99 -0.64
N GLU A 145 -10.98 0.76 -0.11
CA GLU A 145 -12.13 -0.14 -0.06
C GLU A 145 -13.21 0.38 0.91
N LYS A 146 -12.83 0.98 2.04
CA LYS A 146 -13.79 1.69 2.92
C LYS A 146 -14.49 2.84 2.19
N LEU A 147 -13.72 3.68 1.48
CA LEU A 147 -14.26 4.79 0.68
C LEU A 147 -15.23 4.27 -0.39
N ARG A 148 -14.87 3.20 -1.10
CA ARG A 148 -15.71 2.56 -2.12
C ARG A 148 -17.04 2.05 -1.54
N ARG A 149 -17.01 1.45 -0.35
CA ARG A 149 -18.23 1.00 0.34
C ARG A 149 -19.12 2.17 0.74
N LEU A 150 -18.53 3.23 1.30
CA LEU A 150 -19.24 4.46 1.65
C LEU A 150 -19.88 5.09 0.41
N TRP A 151 -19.12 5.26 -0.67
CA TRP A 151 -19.62 5.73 -1.95
C TRP A 151 -20.82 4.91 -2.44
N SER A 152 -20.70 3.57 -2.44
CA SER A 152 -21.78 2.67 -2.86
C SER A 152 -23.05 2.82 -1.99
N GLN A 153 -22.88 3.04 -0.69
CA GLN A 153 -24.00 3.32 0.21
C GLN A 153 -24.67 4.66 -0.13
N LYS A 154 -23.89 5.75 -0.28
CA LYS A 154 -24.41 7.08 -0.59
C LYS A 154 -25.10 7.12 -1.95
N HIS A 155 -24.48 6.52 -2.98
CA HIS A 155 -25.07 6.42 -4.31
C HIS A 155 -26.41 5.68 -4.31
N ARG A 156 -26.52 4.55 -3.59
CA ARG A 156 -27.81 3.85 -3.44
C ARG A 156 -28.86 4.70 -2.74
N MET A 157 -28.49 5.43 -1.69
CA MET A 157 -29.40 6.31 -0.97
C MET A 157 -29.93 7.44 -1.85
N VAL A 158 -29.06 8.13 -2.59
CA VAL A 158 -29.47 9.22 -3.50
C VAL A 158 -30.41 8.68 -4.57
N ARG A 159 -30.08 7.55 -5.22
CA ARG A 159 -30.94 6.93 -6.23
C ARG A 159 -32.31 6.55 -5.67
N TYR A 160 -32.36 5.97 -4.48
CA TYR A 160 -33.60 5.60 -3.81
C TYR A 160 -34.49 6.84 -3.55
N ASN A 161 -33.91 7.89 -3.00
CA ASN A 161 -34.62 9.15 -2.72
C ASN A 161 -35.10 9.84 -4.00
N MET A 162 -34.31 9.77 -5.09
CA MET A 162 -34.74 10.28 -6.40
C MET A 162 -35.99 9.56 -6.91
N VAL A 163 -36.01 8.22 -6.83
CA VAL A 163 -37.19 7.44 -7.24
C VAL A 163 -38.41 7.84 -6.40
N LEU A 164 -38.26 7.94 -5.07
CA LEU A 164 -39.35 8.36 -4.19
C LEU A 164 -39.88 9.76 -4.54
N ASN A 165 -39.00 10.73 -4.75
CA ASN A 165 -39.38 12.10 -5.10
C ASN A 165 -40.10 12.18 -6.45
N THR A 166 -39.71 11.37 -7.43
CA THR A 166 -40.45 11.31 -8.71
C THR A 166 -41.84 10.70 -8.56
N MET A 167 -42.01 9.69 -7.70
CA MET A 167 -43.32 9.07 -7.45
C MET A 167 -44.29 10.01 -6.72
N THR A 168 -43.80 10.89 -5.85
CA THR A 168 -44.63 11.87 -5.14
C THR A 168 -45.05 13.04 -6.01
N GLN A 169 -44.27 13.41 -7.02
CA GLN A 169 -44.61 14.49 -7.97
C GLN A 169 -45.65 14.09 -9.03
N ILE A 170 -45.89 12.79 -9.24
CA ILE A 170 -46.85 12.26 -10.22
C ILE A 170 -48.26 12.06 -9.61
N ARG A 171 -48.40 12.17 -8.28
CA ARG A 171 -49.67 12.08 -7.54
C ARG A 171 -50.30 13.44 -7.32
#